data_AF-A0A8J2YTM4-F1
#
_entry.id   AF-A0A8J2YTM4-F1
#
_cell.length_a   1.000
_cell.length_b   1.000
_cell.length_c   1.000
_cell.angle_alpha   90.00
_cell.angle_beta   90.00
_cell.angle_gamma   90.00
#
_symmetry.space_group_name_H-M   'P 1'
#
loop_
_entity.id
_entity.type
_entity.pdbx_description
1 polymer ?
#
loop_
_entity_poly.entity_id
_entity_poly.type
_entity_poly.pdbx_seq_one_letter_code
_entity_poly.pdbx_strand_id
1 'polypeptide(L)'
;MNIIIGPVLARDGGYAFDYWIAKDGFVCGCVYRRIEDAYYARRALAAAEHADAVCETLSEFVRGIHGGSVGGGGGGVGRSLGAAA
;
A
#
# COMPACT_ATOMS: atom_id res chain seq x y z
N MET A 1 9.33 -3.40 12.45
CA MET A 1 10.13 -2.95 11.30
C MET A 1 9.37 -1.75 10.78
N ASN A 2 9.92 -0.54 10.74
CA ASN A 2 9.12 0.63 10.33
C ASN A 2 9.02 0.63 8.80
N ILE A 3 7.93 0.07 8.28
CA ILE A 3 7.69 -0.15 6.86
C ILE A 3 6.43 0.60 6.43
N ILE A 4 6.59 1.45 5.44
CA ILE A 4 5.51 2.22 4.82
C ILE A 4 5.41 1.73 3.38
N ILE A 5 4.25 1.27 2.98
CA ILE A 5 4.00 0.75 1.63
C ILE A 5 3.23 1.80 0.83
N GLY A 6 3.69 2.11 -0.37
CA GLY A 6 3.12 3.11 -1.24
C GLY A 6 1.86 2.64 -1.99
N PRO A 7 1.21 3.57 -2.70
CA PRO A 7 0.10 3.25 -3.58
C PRO A 7 0.55 2.37 -4.76
N VAL A 8 -0.41 1.65 -5.34
CA VAL A 8 -0.21 1.05 -6.66
C VAL A 8 -0.33 2.15 -7.71
N LEU A 9 0.72 2.33 -8.51
CA LEU A 9 0.80 3.32 -9.57
C LEU A 9 1.02 2.62 -10.92
N ALA A 10 0.50 3.23 -11.99
CA ALA A 10 0.85 2.83 -13.34
C ALA A 10 2.32 3.21 -13.64
N ARG A 11 3.05 2.28 -14.25
CA ARG A 11 4.43 2.45 -14.73
C ARG A 11 4.56 1.89 -16.13
N ASP A 12 5.66 2.20 -16.79
CA ASP A 12 5.98 1.62 -18.09
C ASP A 12 5.95 0.08 -17.98
N GLY A 13 5.05 -0.54 -18.75
CA GLY A 13 4.87 -1.99 -18.79
C GLY A 13 3.92 -2.59 -17.73
N GLY A 14 3.28 -1.78 -16.87
CA GLY A 14 2.25 -2.29 -15.97
C GLY A 14 1.98 -1.44 -14.73
N TYR A 15 1.89 -2.10 -13.58
CA TYR A 15 1.54 -1.53 -12.28
C TYR A 15 2.57 -1.92 -11.24
N ALA A 16 2.97 -0.99 -10.39
CA ALA A 16 3.92 -1.26 -9.31
C ALA A 16 3.56 -0.44 -8.07
N PHE A 17 4.08 -0.84 -6.92
CA PHE A 17 4.05 -0.04 -5.70
C PHE A 17 5.46 -0.07 -5.11
N ASP A 18 5.92 1.05 -4.58
CA ASP A 18 7.20 1.08 -3.85
C ASP A 18 6.94 1.03 -2.34
N TYR A 19 7.97 0.82 -1.55
CA TYR A 19 7.87 0.87 -0.11
C TYR A 19 9.13 1.49 0.49
N TRP A 20 9.02 1.95 1.73
CA TRP A 20 10.11 2.55 2.47
C TRP A 20 10.29 1.82 3.78
N ILE A 21 11.54 1.53 4.12
CA ILE A 21 11.93 0.91 5.38
C ILE A 21 12.82 1.91 6.13
N ALA A 22 12.55 2.19 7.40
CA ALA A 22 13.34 3.19 8.13
C ALA A 22 14.84 2.91 8.19
N LYS A 23 15.24 1.63 8.15
CA LYS A 23 16.66 1.24 8.13
C LYS A 23 17.30 1.25 6.73
N ASP A 24 16.54 0.88 5.71
CA ASP A 24 17.08 0.60 4.36
C ASP A 24 16.74 1.73 3.36
N GLY A 25 15.87 2.66 3.75
CA GLY A 25 15.37 3.72 2.90
C GLY A 25 14.31 3.24 1.91
N PHE A 26 14.30 3.87 0.75
CA PHE A 26 13.31 3.61 -0.30
C PHE A 26 13.67 2.36 -1.11
N VAL A 27 12.68 1.51 -1.34
CA VAL A 27 12.80 0.26 -2.10
C VAL A 27 11.77 0.25 -3.23
N CYS A 28 12.28 0.12 -4.46
CA CYS A 28 11.45 0.02 -5.64
C CYS A 28 10.73 -1.33 -5.70
N GLY A 29 9.42 -1.32 -5.98
CA GLY A 29 8.69 -2.56 -6.21
C GLY A 29 8.83 -3.11 -7.62
N CYS A 30 8.44 -4.37 -7.77
CA CYS A 30 8.36 -5.04 -9.06
C CYS A 30 7.18 -4.54 -9.90
N VAL A 31 7.33 -4.57 -11.22
CA VAL A 31 6.23 -4.28 -12.17
C VAL A 31 5.39 -5.53 -12.39
N TYR A 32 4.09 -5.39 -12.20
CA TYR A 32 3.08 -6.40 -12.45
C TYR A 32 2.28 -6.03 -13.70
N ARG A 33 1.96 -7.02 -14.55
CA ARG A 33 1.17 -6.75 -15.77
C ARG A 33 -0.29 -6.37 -15.47
N ARG A 34 -0.84 -6.86 -14.35
CA ARG A 34 -2.22 -6.63 -13.94
C ARG A 34 -2.28 -5.82 -12.66
N ILE A 35 -3.26 -4.93 -12.57
CA ILE A 35 -3.45 -4.10 -11.39
C ILE A 35 -3.85 -4.93 -10.17
N GLU A 36 -4.64 -5.99 -10.36
CA GLU A 36 -5.06 -6.88 -9.28
C GLU A 36 -3.86 -7.59 -8.66
N ASP A 37 -2.93 -8.09 -9.49
CA ASP A 37 -1.72 -8.78 -9.03
C ASP A 37 -0.86 -7.85 -8.16
N ALA A 38 -0.71 -6.58 -8.58
CA ALA A 38 -0.02 -5.56 -7.78
C ALA A 38 -0.72 -5.33 -6.43
N TYR A 39 -2.06 -5.23 -6.40
CA TYR A 39 -2.81 -5.09 -5.14
C TYR A 39 -2.72 -6.33 -4.24
N TYR A 40 -2.71 -7.54 -4.81
CA TYR A 40 -2.53 -8.77 -4.03
C TYR A 40 -1.12 -8.84 -3.44
N ALA A 41 -0.08 -8.59 -4.24
CA ALA A 41 1.30 -8.57 -3.76
C ALA A 41 1.51 -7.50 -2.68
N ARG A 42 0.93 -6.31 -2.85
CA ARG A 42 0.98 -5.23 -1.86
C ARG A 42 0.39 -5.64 -0.52
N ARG A 43 -0.80 -6.25 -0.54
CA ARG A 43 -1.47 -6.75 0.67
C ARG A 43 -0.70 -7.91 1.31
N ALA A 44 -0.14 -8.81 0.50
CA ALA A 44 0.67 -9.92 0.98
C ALA A 44 1.95 -9.42 1.68
N LEU A 45 2.64 -8.44 1.10
CA LEU A 45 3.81 -7.80 1.71
C LEU A 45 3.42 -7.12 3.03
N ALA A 46 2.33 -6.35 3.05
CA ALA A 46 1.85 -5.67 4.24
C ALA A 46 1.59 -6.66 5.40
N ALA A 47 0.98 -7.82 5.09
CA ALA A 47 0.69 -8.86 6.07
C ALA A 47 1.95 -9.60 6.52
N ALA A 48 2.85 -9.94 5.60
CA ALA A 48 4.08 -10.68 5.92
C ALA A 48 5.04 -9.85 6.78
N GLU A 49 5.23 -8.59 6.41
CA GLU A 49 6.21 -7.70 7.03
C GLU A 49 5.64 -6.86 8.18
N HIS A 50 4.34 -7.03 8.48
CA HIS A 50 3.62 -6.25 9.48
C HIS A 50 3.81 -4.74 9.27
N ALA A 51 3.53 -4.28 8.05
CA ALA A 51 3.74 -2.88 7.66
C ALA A 51 2.91 -1.92 8.53
N ASP A 52 3.53 -0.81 8.93
CA ASP A 52 2.88 0.21 9.77
C ASP A 52 1.82 1.00 9.01
N ALA A 53 2.00 1.15 7.69
CA ALA A 53 1.06 1.84 6.84
C ALA A 53 1.05 1.27 5.42
N VAL A 54 -0.15 1.21 4.84
CA VAL A 54 -0.37 0.96 3.41
C VAL A 54 -1.11 2.18 2.85
N CYS A 55 -0.40 2.98 2.07
CA CYS A 55 -0.90 4.23 1.53
C CYS A 55 -1.77 3.98 0.29
N GLU A 56 -2.83 4.75 0.14
CA GLU A 56 -3.68 4.75 -1.05
C GLU A 56 -3.28 5.82 -2.05
N THR A 57 -2.59 6.86 -1.57
CA THR A 57 -2.12 7.98 -2.41
C THR A 57 -0.62 8.23 -2.25
N LEU A 58 -0.01 8.87 -3.26
CA LEU A 58 1.40 9.26 -3.19
C LEU A 58 1.63 10.30 -2.08
N SER A 59 0.67 11.20 -1.86
CA SER A 59 0.73 12.21 -0.81
C SER A 59 0.78 11.58 0.59
N GLU A 60 -0.01 10.55 0.84
CA GLU A 60 0.06 9.79 2.09
C GLU A 60 1.40 9.10 2.27
N PHE A 61 1.93 8.50 1.20
CA PHE A 61 3.21 7.82 1.21
C PHE A 61 4.37 8.77 1.52
N VAL A 62 4.45 9.90 0.81
CA VAL A 62 5.45 10.95 1.03
C VAL A 62 5.32 11.52 2.45
N ARG A 63 4.10 11.78 2.92
CA ARG A 63 3.87 12.25 4.29
C ARG A 63 4.30 11.21 5.32
N GLY A 64 4.06 9.92 5.09
CA GLY A 64 4.48 8.85 5.99
C GLY A 64 6.01 8.74 6.10
N ILE A 65 6.72 8.89 4.97
CA ILE A 65 8.20 8.84 4.96
C ILE A 65 8.80 10.03 5.72
N HIS A 66 8.23 11.22 5.57
CA HIS A 66 8.77 12.45 6.19
C HIS A 66 8.22 12.73 7.59
N GLY A 67 7.05 12.19 7.92
CA GLY A 67 6.41 12.30 9.22
C GLY A 67 6.32 10.93 9.85
N GLY A 68 7.36 10.54 10.60
CA GLY A 68 7.36 9.29 11.34
C GLY A 68 6.04 9.08 12.11
N SER A 69 5.40 7.93 11.85
CA SER A 69 4.12 7.46 12.40
C SER A 69 2.90 8.32 12.03
N VAL A 70 2.15 7.90 11.01
CA VAL A 70 0.76 8.33 10.83
C VAL A 70 -0.13 7.27 11.48
N GLY A 71 -0.77 7.66 12.58
CA GLY A 71 -1.76 6.85 13.29
C GLY A 71 -2.89 6.38 12.39
N GLY A 72 -3.41 5.18 12.70
CA GLY A 72 -4.29 4.40 11.85
C GLY A 72 -5.61 5.05 11.46
N GLY A 73 -6.01 4.77 10.22
CA GLY A 73 -7.38 4.92 9.73
C GLY A 73 -7.83 3.59 9.15
N GLY A 74 -8.25 2.67 10.02
CA GLY A 74 -8.89 1.43 9.60
C GLY A 74 -10.34 1.66 9.17
N GLY A 75 -10.78 0.94 8.13
CA GLY A 75 -12.11 0.33 8.15
C GLY A 75 -13.19 0.92 7.24
N GLY A 76 -12.93 1.09 5.95
CA GLY A 76 -13.99 1.16 4.94
C GLY A 76 -14.49 -0.24 4.56
N VAL A 77 -15.19 -0.95 5.45
CA VAL A 77 -15.87 -2.20 5.08
C VAL A 77 -17.28 -1.87 4.59
N GLY A 78 -17.47 -1.93 3.28
CA GLY A 78 -18.77 -1.82 2.64
C GLY A 78 -19.73 -2.88 3.19
N ARG A 79 -20.85 -2.42 3.78
CA ARG A 79 -22.02 -3.27 4.03
C ARG A 79 -22.99 -3.06 2.88
N SER A 80 -22.86 -3.88 1.83
CA SER A 80 -23.98 -4.19 0.95
C SER A 80 -24.67 -5.43 1.51
N LEU A 81 -25.81 -5.25 2.17
CA LEU A 81 -26.80 -6.33 2.32
C LEU A 81 -28.08 -5.84 1.67
N GLY A 82 -28.44 -6.54 0.59
CA GLY A 82 -29.61 -6.26 -0.23
C GLY A 82 -30.91 -6.44 0.56
N ALA A 83 -31.86 -5.55 0.28
CA ALA A 83 -33.25 -5.79 0.55
C ALA A 83 -33.79 -6.72 -0.55
N ALA A 84 -34.15 -7.94 -0.16
CA ALA A 84 -34.98 -8.82 -0.98
C ALA A 84 -36.42 -8.27 -0.99
N ALA A 85 -37.09 -8.54 -2.11
CA ALA A 85 -38.43 -8.10 -2.50
C ALA A 85 -39.55 -8.39 -1.49
#